data_AF-A0A7S0CQB8-F1
#
_entry.id   AF-A0A7S0CQB8-F1
#
_cell.length_a   1.000
_cell.length_b   1.000
_cell.length_c   1.000
_cell.angle_alpha   90.00
_cell.angle_beta   90.00
_cell.angle_gamma   90.00
#
_symmetry.space_group_name_H-M   'P 1'
#
loop_
_entity.id
_entity.type
_entity.pdbx_description
1 polymer ?
#
loop_
_entity_poly.entity_id
_entity_poly.type
_entity_poly.pdbx_seq_one_letter_code
_entity_poly.pdbx_strand_id
1 'polypeptide(L)'
;RGYARKRRRAYRADRNRRRPRRGRGSRGIRRARRSYKSYMLTRAWYYRRAGIDAAKKRSRRWLENEAVSVAFKALRDLTVKTTDPDVYKQHVDAYVLHYDTLWAEKLRPRWARQKFRLYCGKRRALQEFVNNLRGSGEIPPLIAYGNAGFASGGRGERSVPVKGIKRLIRQTYPTVLVDEYNTTKMCLTCHVPLQHVKVRIQQRDESWKTTTCHDLRRCGNRGPGGCAVLGCSWKNRDEVASLNIGRCARSNALGA
;
A
#
# COMPACT_ATOMS: atom_id res chain seq x y z
N ARG A 1 36.29 23.60 -13.83
CA ARG A 1 35.58 22.35 -14.23
C ARG A 1 35.59 21.20 -13.18
N GLY A 2 36.13 21.38 -11.97
CA GLY A 2 36.29 20.28 -10.98
C GLY A 2 35.22 20.14 -9.87
N TYR A 3 34.45 21.19 -9.55
CA TYR A 3 33.57 21.21 -8.36
C TYR A 3 32.21 20.50 -8.55
N ALA A 4 31.66 20.45 -9.77
CA ALA A 4 30.35 19.86 -10.03
C ALA A 4 30.33 18.31 -10.01
N ARG A 5 31.50 17.65 -10.21
CA ARG A 5 31.60 16.18 -10.20
C ARG A 5 31.68 15.59 -8.78
N LYS A 6 32.24 16.30 -7.79
CA LYS A 6 32.29 15.84 -6.39
C LYS A 6 30.91 15.79 -5.72
N ARG A 7 30.03 16.78 -5.98
CA ARG A 7 28.65 16.79 -5.44
C ARG A 7 27.75 15.66 -5.97
N ARG A 8 27.93 15.22 -7.22
CA ARG A 8 27.16 14.08 -7.78
C ARG A 8 27.59 12.72 -7.22
N ARG A 9 28.85 12.56 -6.77
CA ARG A 9 29.31 11.34 -6.07
C ARG A 9 28.80 11.28 -4.62
N ALA A 10 28.81 12.41 -3.89
CA ALA A 10 28.27 12.48 -2.53
C ALA A 10 26.75 12.19 -2.47
N TYR A 11 25.97 12.69 -3.44
CA TYR A 11 24.52 12.45 -3.50
C TYR A 11 24.13 11.02 -3.92
N ARG A 12 25.04 10.29 -4.60
CA ARG A 12 24.87 8.86 -4.92
C ARG A 12 25.28 7.94 -3.76
N ALA A 13 26.27 8.33 -2.97
CA ALA A 13 26.69 7.57 -1.79
C ALA A 13 25.60 7.53 -0.71
N ASP A 14 24.86 8.64 -0.52
CA ASP A 14 23.83 8.73 0.52
C ASP A 14 22.53 7.97 0.18
N ARG A 15 22.26 7.72 -1.11
CA ARG A 15 21.13 6.84 -1.52
C ARG A 15 21.39 5.35 -1.30
N ASN A 16 22.66 4.96 -1.11
CA ASN A 16 23.06 3.57 -0.85
C ASN A 16 23.28 3.27 0.64
N ARG A 17 23.10 4.25 1.54
CA ARG A 17 22.96 4.00 2.98
C ARG A 17 21.60 3.36 3.24
N ARG A 18 21.61 2.03 3.08
CA ARG A 18 20.69 1.04 3.65
C ARG A 18 19.35 1.64 4.07
N ARG A 19 18.43 1.80 3.10
CA ARG A 19 17.01 1.69 3.44
C ARG A 19 16.88 0.44 4.32
N PRO A 20 16.22 0.49 5.48
CA PRO A 20 15.91 -0.72 6.22
C PRO A 20 15.29 -1.65 5.19
N ARG A 21 15.98 -2.75 4.86
CA ARG A 21 15.42 -3.76 3.99
C ARG A 21 14.11 -4.12 4.68
N ARG A 22 12.97 -3.75 4.07
CA ARG A 22 11.64 -4.21 4.50
C ARG A 22 11.84 -5.66 4.85
N GLY A 23 11.63 -5.98 6.13
CA GLY A 23 12.18 -7.17 6.75
C GLY A 23 12.06 -8.33 5.79
N ARG A 24 13.20 -8.93 5.41
CA ARG A 24 13.17 -10.34 5.03
C ARG A 24 12.40 -10.98 6.16
N GLY A 25 11.19 -11.48 5.90
CA GLY A 25 10.35 -12.12 6.91
C GLY A 25 11.26 -12.94 7.81
N SER A 26 11.14 -12.68 9.12
CA SER A 26 11.99 -13.30 10.13
C SER A 26 12.20 -14.76 9.76
N ARG A 27 13.45 -15.25 9.79
CA ARG A 27 13.78 -16.63 9.37
C ARG A 27 12.82 -17.67 9.99
N GLY A 28 12.19 -17.35 11.13
CA GLY A 28 11.13 -18.14 11.76
C GLY A 28 9.84 -18.33 10.95
N ILE A 29 9.39 -17.40 10.11
CA ILE A 29 8.17 -17.57 9.28
C ILE A 29 8.41 -18.60 8.15
N ARG A 30 9.66 -18.71 7.67
CA ARG A 30 10.01 -19.55 6.50
C ARG A 30 10.06 -21.05 6.79
N ARG A 31 9.91 -21.48 8.05
CA ARG A 31 10.01 -22.90 8.44
C ARG A 31 8.70 -23.68 8.37
N ALA A 32 7.54 -23.02 8.23
CA ALA A 32 6.27 -23.73 8.06
C ALA A 32 5.99 -24.04 6.59
N ARG A 33 5.89 -25.33 6.23
CA ARG A 33 5.27 -25.75 4.96
C ARG A 33 3.84 -25.19 4.94
N ARG A 34 3.52 -24.37 3.95
CA ARG A 34 2.18 -23.79 3.79
C ARG A 34 1.35 -24.73 2.92
N SER A 35 0.18 -25.13 3.40
CA SER A 35 -0.80 -25.91 2.62
C SER A 35 -1.65 -25.03 1.70
N TYR A 36 -1.46 -23.70 1.73
CA TYR A 36 -2.25 -22.73 0.98
C TYR A 36 -1.37 -21.86 0.08
N LYS A 37 -1.95 -21.40 -1.04
CA LYS A 37 -1.34 -20.38 -1.91
C LYS A 37 -1.68 -18.99 -1.37
N SER A 38 -0.68 -18.12 -1.30
CA SER A 38 -0.85 -16.73 -0.83
C SER A 38 -0.72 -15.73 -1.98
N TYR A 39 -1.69 -14.84 -2.12
CA TYR A 39 -1.70 -13.77 -3.10
C TYR A 39 -1.57 -12.42 -2.41
N MET A 40 -0.66 -11.56 -2.89
CA MET A 40 -0.40 -10.27 -2.24
C MET A 40 -0.45 -9.11 -3.24
N LEU A 41 -1.46 -8.25 -3.10
CA LEU A 41 -1.54 -7.01 -3.86
C LEU A 41 -0.71 -5.91 -3.18
N THR A 42 0.59 -5.85 -3.49
CA THR A 42 1.44 -4.81 -2.93
C THR A 42 1.21 -3.45 -3.60
N ARG A 43 1.29 -2.36 -2.82
CA ARG A 43 1.26 -0.99 -3.35
C ARG A 43 2.29 -0.78 -4.47
N ALA A 44 3.51 -1.29 -4.29
CA ALA A 44 4.58 -1.13 -5.28
C ALA A 44 4.25 -1.84 -6.60
N TRP A 45 3.72 -3.07 -6.52
CA TRP A 45 3.28 -3.81 -7.71
C TRP A 45 2.15 -3.07 -8.42
N TYR A 46 1.09 -2.66 -7.69
CA TYR A 46 -0.05 -1.96 -8.30
C TYR A 46 0.35 -0.66 -8.99
N TYR A 47 1.14 0.19 -8.33
CA TYR A 47 1.56 1.48 -8.91
C TYR A 47 2.45 1.33 -10.13
N ARG A 48 3.29 0.30 -10.15
CA ARG A 48 4.14 -0.03 -11.30
C ARG A 48 3.29 -0.59 -12.43
N ARG A 49 2.48 -1.61 -12.16
CA ARG A 49 1.67 -2.31 -13.15
C ARG A 49 0.60 -1.42 -13.77
N ALA A 50 -0.04 -0.56 -12.99
CA ALA A 50 -1.01 0.42 -13.46
C ALA A 50 -0.38 1.62 -14.19
N GLY A 51 0.96 1.74 -14.22
CA GLY A 51 1.67 2.84 -14.88
C GLY A 51 1.61 4.18 -14.14
N ILE A 52 1.19 4.20 -12.86
CA ILE A 52 1.05 5.43 -12.05
C ILE A 52 2.41 6.08 -11.82
N ASP A 53 3.43 5.31 -11.44
CA ASP A 53 4.76 5.84 -11.19
C ASP A 53 5.40 6.43 -12.46
N ALA A 54 5.18 5.77 -13.61
CA ALA A 54 5.65 6.24 -14.91
C ALA A 54 4.92 7.52 -15.34
N ALA A 55 3.59 7.56 -15.19
CA ALA A 55 2.77 8.74 -15.44
C ALA A 55 3.19 9.92 -14.57
N LYS A 56 3.42 9.71 -13.27
CA LYS A 56 3.92 10.74 -12.34
C LYS A 56 5.30 11.27 -12.76
N LYS A 57 6.17 10.41 -13.32
CA LYS A 57 7.47 10.83 -13.85
C LYS A 57 7.33 11.65 -15.13
N ARG A 58 6.45 11.23 -16.06
CA ARG A 58 6.17 11.99 -17.30
C ARG A 58 5.55 13.34 -17.04
N SER A 59 4.53 13.41 -16.19
CA SER A 59 3.88 14.67 -15.82
C SER A 59 4.85 15.66 -15.20
N ARG A 60 5.79 15.20 -14.37
CA ARG A 60 6.85 16.08 -13.84
C ARG A 60 7.72 16.64 -14.96
N ARG A 61 8.18 15.80 -15.89
CA ARG A 61 8.96 16.23 -17.05
C ARG A 61 8.23 17.24 -17.94
N TRP A 62 6.93 17.06 -18.15
CA TRP A 62 6.13 18.02 -18.93
C TRP A 62 6.03 19.39 -18.26
N LEU A 63 6.11 19.42 -16.93
CA LEU A 63 6.08 20.64 -16.13
C LEU A 63 7.49 21.20 -15.82
N GLU A 64 8.56 20.57 -16.30
CA GLU A 64 9.95 21.04 -16.14
C GLU A 64 10.30 22.18 -17.11
N ASN A 65 9.42 22.52 -18.08
CA ASN A 65 9.58 23.71 -18.90
C ASN A 65 9.61 24.96 -18.01
N GLU A 66 10.56 25.86 -18.23
CA GLU A 66 10.83 27.01 -17.37
C GLU A 66 9.61 27.91 -17.17
N ALA A 67 8.97 28.36 -18.25
CA ALA A 67 7.79 29.23 -18.18
C ALA A 67 6.64 28.57 -17.40
N VAL A 68 6.40 27.29 -17.67
CA VAL A 68 5.36 26.51 -16.98
C VAL A 68 5.71 26.30 -15.50
N SER A 69 6.97 26.00 -15.20
CA SER A 69 7.45 25.77 -13.84
C SER A 69 7.37 27.04 -12.99
N VAL A 70 7.72 28.19 -13.55
CA VAL A 70 7.60 29.50 -12.89
C VAL A 70 6.13 29.80 -12.59
N ALA A 71 5.25 29.64 -13.58
CA ALA A 71 3.81 29.84 -13.40
C ALA A 71 3.22 28.94 -12.29
N PHE A 72 3.56 27.65 -12.27
CA PHE A 72 3.11 26.75 -11.21
C PHE A 72 3.71 27.06 -9.84
N LYS A 73 4.92 27.62 -9.79
CA LYS A 73 5.55 28.02 -8.52
C LYS A 73 4.85 29.26 -7.95
N ALA A 74 4.58 30.27 -8.76
CA ALA A 74 3.85 31.47 -8.35
C ALA A 74 2.50 31.12 -7.70
N LEU A 75 1.71 30.25 -8.34
CA LEU A 75 0.43 29.78 -7.79
C LEU A 75 0.54 28.87 -6.57
N ARG A 76 1.68 28.18 -6.38
CA ARG A 76 1.87 27.30 -5.22
C ARG A 76 2.18 28.10 -3.96
N ASP A 77 2.95 29.17 -4.13
CA ASP A 77 3.42 30.00 -3.03
C ASP A 77 2.28 30.94 -2.55
N LEU A 78 1.31 31.27 -3.42
CA LEU A 78 0.10 32.03 -3.11
C LEU A 78 -1.10 31.10 -2.87
N THR A 79 -1.57 30.97 -1.63
CA THR A 79 -2.69 30.07 -1.29
C THR A 79 -4.06 30.74 -1.46
N VAL A 80 -4.98 30.04 -2.13
CA VAL A 80 -6.41 30.43 -2.22
C VAL A 80 -7.13 30.21 -0.89
N LYS A 81 -6.57 29.38 0.00
CA LYS A 81 -7.15 29.08 1.32
C LYS A 81 -6.67 30.11 2.33
N THR A 82 -7.16 31.33 2.17
CA THR A 82 -6.85 32.48 3.02
C THR A 82 -8.14 33.26 3.30
N THR A 83 -8.21 33.90 4.46
CA THR A 83 -9.26 34.86 4.81
C THR A 83 -8.86 36.29 4.46
N ASP A 84 -7.58 36.52 4.17
CA ASP A 84 -7.02 37.81 3.80
C ASP A 84 -7.32 38.14 2.33
N PRO A 85 -8.10 39.22 2.05
CA PRO A 85 -8.44 39.63 0.69
C PRO A 85 -7.22 39.97 -0.17
N ASP A 86 -6.15 40.53 0.41
CA ASP A 86 -4.98 40.97 -0.34
C ASP A 86 -4.18 39.77 -0.85
N VAL A 87 -4.01 38.74 -0.01
CA VAL A 87 -3.37 37.48 -0.40
C VAL A 87 -4.19 36.76 -1.49
N TYR A 88 -5.51 36.82 -1.40
CA TYR A 88 -6.38 36.26 -2.44
C TYR A 88 -6.25 37.04 -3.75
N LYS A 89 -6.26 38.37 -3.70
CA LYS A 89 -6.08 39.24 -4.87
C LYS A 89 -4.74 38.96 -5.56
N GLN A 90 -3.65 38.85 -4.80
CA GLN A 90 -2.34 38.49 -5.33
C GLN A 90 -2.36 37.12 -6.05
N HIS A 91 -3.11 36.14 -5.52
CA HIS A 91 -3.29 34.87 -6.21
C HIS A 91 -4.01 35.03 -7.55
N VAL A 92 -5.09 35.82 -7.59
CA VAL A 92 -5.85 36.10 -8.82
C VAL A 92 -4.96 36.81 -9.84
N ASP A 93 -4.22 37.83 -9.43
CA ASP A 93 -3.31 38.59 -10.30
C ASP A 93 -2.23 37.67 -10.89
N ALA A 94 -1.61 36.81 -10.06
CA ALA A 94 -0.64 35.82 -10.51
C ALA A 94 -1.26 34.77 -11.46
N TYR A 95 -2.54 34.42 -11.26
CA TYR A 95 -3.26 33.50 -12.14
C TYR A 95 -3.55 34.13 -13.50
N VAL A 96 -4.03 35.38 -13.53
CA VAL A 96 -4.28 36.14 -14.77
C VAL A 96 -2.98 36.33 -15.54
N LEU A 97 -1.90 36.73 -14.87
CA LEU A 97 -0.58 36.91 -15.48
C LEU A 97 -0.06 35.65 -16.19
N HIS A 98 -0.33 34.47 -15.62
CA HIS A 98 0.14 33.19 -16.15
C HIS A 98 -0.92 32.39 -16.90
N TYR A 99 -2.10 32.97 -17.15
CA TYR A 99 -3.27 32.26 -17.68
C TYR A 99 -2.95 31.52 -18.99
N ASP A 100 -2.46 32.23 -20.00
CA ASP A 100 -2.17 31.65 -21.31
C ASP A 100 -1.12 30.54 -21.24
N THR A 101 -0.08 30.74 -20.42
CA THR A 101 1.00 29.74 -20.26
C THR A 101 0.47 28.45 -19.61
N LEU A 102 -0.36 28.59 -18.58
CA LEU A 102 -0.94 27.45 -17.86
C LEU A 102 -1.93 26.69 -18.75
N TRP A 103 -2.82 27.39 -19.43
CA TRP A 103 -3.83 26.78 -20.29
C TRP A 103 -3.24 26.18 -21.56
N ALA A 104 -2.28 26.86 -22.22
CA ALA A 104 -1.56 26.31 -23.37
C ALA A 104 -0.87 24.98 -23.03
N GLU A 105 -0.36 24.82 -21.80
CA GLU A 105 0.20 23.55 -21.35
C GLU A 105 -0.87 22.52 -20.96
N LYS A 106 -1.89 22.92 -20.19
CA LYS A 106 -2.90 21.99 -19.64
C LYS A 106 -3.87 21.45 -20.69
N LEU A 107 -4.16 22.22 -21.73
CA LEU A 107 -5.03 21.80 -22.83
C LEU A 107 -4.36 20.84 -23.81
N ARG A 108 -3.05 20.59 -23.67
CA ARG A 108 -2.35 19.65 -24.55
C ARG A 108 -2.99 18.26 -24.48
N PRO A 109 -3.28 17.62 -25.63
CA PRO A 109 -3.91 16.29 -25.68
C PRO A 109 -3.18 15.21 -24.88
N ARG A 110 -1.87 15.38 -24.64
CA ARG A 110 -1.05 14.47 -23.83
C ARG A 110 -1.59 14.23 -22.42
N TRP A 111 -2.22 15.24 -21.79
CA TRP A 111 -2.81 15.10 -20.47
C TRP A 111 -4.05 14.20 -20.49
N ALA A 112 -4.97 14.44 -21.43
CA ALA A 112 -6.15 13.60 -21.63
C ALA A 112 -5.77 12.15 -21.97
N ARG A 113 -4.84 11.96 -22.93
CA ARG A 113 -4.31 10.64 -23.31
C ARG A 113 -3.67 9.92 -22.13
N GLN A 114 -2.93 10.63 -21.27
CA GLN A 114 -2.35 10.02 -20.07
C GLN A 114 -3.41 9.64 -19.05
N LYS A 115 -4.44 10.47 -18.83
CA LYS A 115 -5.56 10.17 -17.91
C LYS A 115 -6.29 8.91 -18.36
N PHE A 116 -6.60 8.80 -19.65
CA PHE A 116 -7.23 7.61 -20.22
C PHE A 116 -6.35 6.36 -20.08
N ARG A 117 -5.06 6.45 -20.45
CA ARG A 117 -4.10 5.34 -20.27
C ARG A 117 -3.99 4.88 -18.81
N LEU A 118 -4.01 5.81 -17.86
CA LEU A 118 -4.01 5.49 -16.43
C LEU A 118 -5.30 4.81 -15.99
N TYR A 119 -6.46 5.25 -16.48
CA TYR A 119 -7.74 4.61 -16.20
C TYR A 119 -7.73 3.15 -16.65
N CYS A 120 -7.36 2.88 -17.91
CA CYS A 120 -7.25 1.52 -18.45
C CYS A 120 -6.18 0.71 -17.70
N GLY A 121 -5.03 1.32 -17.40
CA GLY A 121 -3.93 0.68 -16.68
C GLY A 121 -4.31 0.23 -15.27
N LYS A 122 -5.01 1.07 -14.51
CA LYS A 122 -5.52 0.73 -13.17
C LYS A 122 -6.50 -0.44 -13.22
N ARG A 123 -7.48 -0.40 -14.13
CA ARG A 123 -8.47 -1.47 -14.30
C ARG A 123 -7.81 -2.79 -14.66
N ARG A 124 -6.94 -2.79 -15.68
CA ARG A 124 -6.20 -3.98 -16.11
C ARG A 124 -5.35 -4.58 -15.00
N ALA A 125 -4.63 -3.75 -14.23
CA ALA A 125 -3.80 -4.24 -13.13
C ALA A 125 -4.63 -4.92 -12.02
N LEU A 126 -5.81 -4.38 -11.70
CA LEU A 126 -6.71 -5.02 -10.75
C LEU A 126 -7.31 -6.30 -11.33
N GLN A 127 -7.75 -6.29 -12.59
CA GLN A 127 -8.30 -7.47 -13.26
C GLN A 127 -7.29 -8.61 -13.30
N GLU A 128 -6.05 -8.34 -13.66
CA GLU A 128 -4.98 -9.34 -13.66
C GLU A 128 -4.80 -9.96 -12.27
N PHE A 129 -4.80 -9.15 -11.21
CA PHE A 129 -4.70 -9.67 -9.85
C PHE A 129 -5.90 -10.55 -9.49
N VAL A 130 -7.12 -10.13 -9.81
CA VAL A 130 -8.36 -10.89 -9.53
C VAL A 130 -8.41 -12.19 -10.32
N ASN A 131 -8.01 -12.17 -11.59
CA ASN A 131 -7.97 -13.38 -12.42
C ASN A 131 -6.97 -14.40 -11.86
N ASN A 132 -5.85 -13.94 -11.31
CA ASN A 132 -4.86 -14.81 -10.67
C ASN A 132 -5.40 -15.53 -9.42
N LEU A 133 -6.47 -15.01 -8.78
CA LEU A 133 -7.11 -15.66 -7.63
C LEU A 133 -7.83 -16.96 -7.99
N ARG A 134 -8.21 -17.16 -9.26
CA ARG A 134 -8.90 -18.38 -9.71
C ARG A 134 -8.09 -19.64 -9.43
N GLY A 135 -6.76 -19.53 -9.47
CA GLY A 135 -5.87 -20.68 -9.31
C GLY A 135 -6.02 -21.68 -10.46
N SER A 136 -5.69 -22.94 -10.20
CA SER A 136 -5.76 -24.06 -11.16
C SER A 136 -7.04 -24.90 -11.03
N GLY A 137 -8.00 -24.45 -10.22
CA GLY A 137 -9.24 -25.17 -9.99
C GLY A 137 -10.29 -24.84 -11.05
N GLU A 138 -11.12 -25.82 -11.38
CA GLU A 138 -12.27 -25.64 -12.28
C GLU A 138 -13.38 -24.81 -11.61
N ILE A 139 -13.61 -25.06 -10.32
CA ILE A 139 -14.62 -24.36 -9.50
C ILE A 139 -14.07 -22.98 -9.08
N PRO A 140 -14.82 -21.89 -9.31
CA PRO A 140 -14.42 -20.56 -8.88
C PRO A 140 -14.37 -20.48 -7.34
N PRO A 141 -13.36 -19.80 -6.75
CA PRO A 141 -13.24 -19.69 -5.31
C PRO A 141 -14.35 -18.80 -4.71
N LEU A 142 -14.88 -19.21 -3.55
CA LEU A 142 -15.67 -18.33 -2.68
C LEU A 142 -14.71 -17.38 -1.94
N ILE A 143 -14.96 -16.07 -2.05
CA ILE A 143 -14.14 -15.06 -1.37
C ILE A 143 -14.84 -14.57 -0.10
N ALA A 144 -14.20 -14.78 1.05
CA ALA A 144 -14.65 -14.24 2.32
C ALA A 144 -13.91 -12.95 2.68
N TYR A 145 -14.67 -11.89 2.99
CA TYR A 145 -14.13 -10.63 3.50
C TYR A 145 -14.55 -10.41 4.94
N GLY A 146 -13.61 -10.01 5.80
CA GLY A 146 -13.94 -9.46 7.10
C GLY A 146 -14.74 -8.17 6.98
N ASN A 147 -15.79 -8.02 7.79
CA ASN A 147 -16.63 -6.82 7.82
C ASN A 147 -16.05 -5.66 8.65
N ALA A 148 -14.77 -5.75 9.04
CA ALA A 148 -14.14 -4.73 9.88
C ALA A 148 -13.90 -3.40 9.13
N GLY A 149 -14.31 -2.28 9.75
CA GLY A 149 -14.17 -0.93 9.23
C GLY A 149 -12.81 -0.28 9.53
N PHE A 150 -11.74 -0.70 8.86
CA PHE A 150 -10.42 -0.08 9.04
C PHE A 150 -10.15 1.05 8.03
N ALA A 151 -9.42 2.08 8.49
CA ALA A 151 -8.90 3.11 7.59
C ALA A 151 -7.92 2.49 6.57
N SER A 152 -8.14 2.77 5.28
CA SER A 152 -7.37 2.18 4.17
C SER A 152 -5.90 2.65 4.04
N GLY A 153 -5.44 3.55 4.91
CA GLY A 153 -4.05 4.02 4.97
C GLY A 153 -3.83 5.11 6.03
N GLY A 154 -2.57 5.34 6.36
CA GLY A 154 -2.13 6.39 7.28
C GLY A 154 -1.59 7.64 6.58
N ARG A 155 -1.31 8.70 7.36
CA ARG A 155 -0.68 9.93 6.87
C ARG A 155 0.67 9.63 6.20
N GLY A 156 0.88 10.15 4.99
CA GLY A 156 2.13 9.95 4.23
C GLY A 156 2.26 8.60 3.54
N GLU A 157 1.28 7.69 3.68
CA GLU A 157 1.27 6.44 2.95
C GLU A 157 0.74 6.59 1.52
N ARG A 158 1.17 5.69 0.63
CA ARG A 158 0.53 5.58 -0.69
C ARG A 158 -0.85 4.93 -0.53
N SER A 159 -1.86 5.48 -1.18
CA SER A 159 -3.22 4.94 -1.15
C SER A 159 -3.29 3.53 -1.75
N VAL A 160 -4.20 2.72 -1.21
CA VAL A 160 -4.46 1.34 -1.66
C VAL A 160 -5.82 1.33 -2.38
N PRO A 161 -5.98 0.60 -3.50
CA PRO A 161 -7.24 0.56 -4.24
C PRO A 161 -8.30 -0.35 -3.57
N VAL A 162 -8.59 -0.16 -2.28
CA VAL A 162 -9.46 -1.04 -1.47
C VAL A 162 -10.88 -1.14 -2.05
N LYS A 163 -11.54 -0.01 -2.33
CA LYS A 163 -12.90 0.00 -2.89
C LYS A 163 -12.95 -0.63 -4.28
N GLY A 164 -11.94 -0.32 -5.11
CA GLY A 164 -11.87 -0.81 -6.48
C GLY A 164 -11.69 -2.33 -6.55
N ILE A 165 -10.79 -2.89 -5.74
CA ILE A 165 -10.56 -4.33 -5.70
C ILE A 165 -11.75 -5.08 -5.08
N LYS A 166 -12.35 -4.57 -4.00
CA LYS A 166 -13.53 -5.17 -3.37
C LYS A 166 -14.72 -5.24 -4.33
N ARG A 167 -14.97 -4.14 -5.06
CA ARG A 167 -16.01 -4.11 -6.10
C ARG A 167 -15.74 -5.13 -7.21
N LEU A 168 -14.50 -5.20 -7.69
CA LEU A 168 -14.15 -6.10 -8.78
C LEU A 168 -14.27 -7.57 -8.36
N ILE A 169 -13.82 -7.92 -7.15
CA ILE A 169 -13.95 -9.28 -6.62
C ILE A 169 -15.42 -9.68 -6.48
N ARG A 170 -16.28 -8.79 -5.98
CA ARG A 170 -17.73 -9.04 -5.88
C ARG A 170 -18.39 -9.24 -7.25
N GLN A 171 -17.85 -8.63 -8.30
CA GLN A 171 -18.34 -8.82 -9.68
C GLN A 171 -17.82 -10.11 -10.32
N THR A 172 -16.65 -10.61 -9.92
CA THR A 172 -16.02 -11.78 -10.53
C THR A 172 -16.31 -13.09 -9.80
N TYR A 173 -16.39 -13.06 -8.47
CA TYR A 173 -16.50 -14.26 -7.63
C TYR A 173 -17.64 -14.14 -6.62
N PRO A 174 -18.27 -15.28 -6.25
CA PRO A 174 -19.13 -15.35 -5.07
C PRO A 174 -18.38 -14.79 -3.86
N THR A 175 -19.00 -13.82 -3.17
CA THR A 175 -18.33 -13.07 -2.11
C THR A 175 -19.24 -12.98 -0.89
N VAL A 176 -18.73 -13.36 0.28
CA VAL A 176 -19.43 -13.27 1.57
C VAL A 176 -18.73 -12.28 2.49
N LEU A 177 -19.53 -11.47 3.18
CA LEU A 177 -19.05 -10.65 4.30
C LEU A 177 -19.19 -11.48 5.57
N VAL A 178 -18.08 -11.62 6.29
CA VAL A 178 -17.99 -12.40 7.51
C VAL A 178 -17.88 -11.42 8.66
N ASP A 179 -18.78 -11.54 9.63
CA ASP A 179 -18.61 -10.87 10.90
C ASP A 179 -17.43 -11.53 11.63
N GLU A 180 -16.39 -10.74 11.87
CA GLU A 180 -15.12 -11.24 12.35
C GLU A 180 -14.76 -10.62 13.69
N TYR A 181 -14.57 -11.46 14.71
CA TYR A 181 -14.14 -10.99 16.02
C TYR A 181 -12.68 -11.37 16.29
N ASN A 182 -11.83 -10.36 16.48
CA ASN A 182 -10.43 -10.52 16.90
C ASN A 182 -9.59 -11.50 16.05
N THR A 183 -9.91 -11.69 14.77
CA THR A 183 -9.24 -12.66 13.87
C THR A 183 -7.73 -12.44 13.76
N THR A 184 -7.27 -11.19 13.82
CA THR A 184 -5.83 -10.85 13.82
C THR A 184 -5.11 -11.12 15.15
N LYS A 185 -5.88 -11.32 16.24
CA LYS A 185 -5.37 -11.52 17.60
C LYS A 185 -5.49 -12.96 18.07
N MET A 186 -6.23 -13.83 17.41
CA MET A 186 -6.44 -15.22 17.84
C MET A 186 -5.55 -16.19 17.06
N CYS A 187 -4.95 -17.16 17.73
CA CYS A 187 -4.14 -18.17 17.07
C CYS A 187 -5.02 -19.10 16.22
N LEU A 188 -4.68 -19.31 14.96
CA LEU A 188 -5.39 -20.24 14.08
C LEU A 188 -5.34 -21.70 14.58
N THR A 189 -4.24 -22.10 15.24
CA THR A 189 -3.98 -23.50 15.60
C THR A 189 -4.61 -23.88 16.93
N CYS A 190 -4.45 -23.04 17.96
CA CYS A 190 -4.88 -23.37 19.33
C CYS A 190 -5.83 -22.33 19.94
N HIS A 191 -6.31 -21.37 19.16
CA HIS A 191 -7.34 -20.40 19.56
C HIS A 191 -7.05 -19.56 20.80
N VAL A 192 -5.79 -19.49 21.23
CA VAL A 192 -5.39 -18.56 22.29
C VAL A 192 -5.05 -17.17 21.74
N PRO A 193 -5.15 -16.11 22.56
CA PRO A 193 -4.68 -14.79 22.20
C PRO A 193 -3.19 -14.74 21.84
N LEU A 194 -2.88 -14.02 20.77
CA LEU A 194 -1.55 -13.80 20.24
C LEU A 194 -0.91 -12.56 20.85
N GLN A 195 0.36 -12.70 21.23
CA GLN A 195 1.16 -11.63 21.79
C GLN A 195 1.81 -10.78 20.71
N HIS A 196 1.97 -9.49 21.00
CA HIS A 196 2.75 -8.56 20.19
C HIS A 196 4.24 -8.89 20.28
N VAL A 197 4.93 -8.78 19.15
CA VAL A 197 6.38 -8.94 19.10
C VAL A 197 7.03 -7.57 19.13
N LYS A 198 7.95 -7.34 20.07
CA LYS A 198 8.76 -6.12 20.14
C LYS A 198 10.11 -6.37 19.48
N VAL A 199 10.57 -5.41 18.67
CA VAL A 199 11.87 -5.44 18.01
C VAL A 199 12.64 -4.18 18.35
N ARG A 200 13.97 -4.29 18.51
CA ARG A 200 14.86 -3.15 18.66
C ARG A 200 15.30 -2.69 17.28
N ILE A 201 15.09 -1.41 16.99
CA ILE A 201 15.46 -0.78 15.72
C ILE A 201 16.45 0.33 16.03
N GLN A 202 17.57 0.34 15.33
CA GLN A 202 18.53 1.43 15.41
C GLN A 202 18.00 2.64 14.65
N GLN A 203 17.99 3.79 15.31
CA GLN A 203 17.55 5.04 14.75
C GLN A 203 18.68 5.73 13.97
N ARG A 204 18.39 6.90 13.36
CA ARG A 204 19.37 7.64 12.55
C ARG A 204 20.47 8.28 13.38
N ASP A 205 20.12 8.63 14.61
CA ASP A 205 20.93 9.12 15.71
C ASP A 205 21.66 7.98 16.46
N GLU A 206 21.71 6.78 15.87
CA GLU A 206 22.37 5.58 16.42
C GLU A 206 21.80 5.03 17.73
N SER A 207 20.84 5.74 18.34
CA SER A 207 20.06 5.28 19.50
C SER A 207 19.19 4.06 19.15
N TRP A 208 18.85 3.26 20.17
CA TRP A 208 18.01 2.08 20.01
C TRP A 208 16.60 2.34 20.50
N LYS A 209 15.62 2.16 19.61
CA LYS A 209 14.20 2.24 19.96
C LYS A 209 13.54 0.87 19.89
N THR A 210 12.83 0.51 20.95
CA THR A 210 11.95 -0.66 20.95
C THR A 210 10.63 -0.29 20.28
N THR A 211 10.26 -1.02 19.24
CA THR A 211 9.01 -0.81 18.49
C THR A 211 8.27 -2.14 18.31
N THR A 212 6.95 -2.08 18.33
CA THR A 212 6.11 -3.24 18.04
C THR A 212 6.20 -3.60 16.56
N CYS A 213 6.54 -4.85 16.26
CA CYS A 213 6.42 -5.42 14.93
C CYS A 213 4.95 -5.75 14.66
N HIS A 214 4.28 -4.94 13.83
CA HIS A 214 2.85 -5.11 13.57
C HIS A 214 2.53 -6.35 12.71
N ASP A 215 3.48 -6.79 11.88
CA ASP A 215 3.29 -7.90 10.92
C ASP A 215 3.47 -9.28 11.58
N LEU A 216 4.11 -9.32 12.75
CA LEU A 216 4.50 -10.56 13.42
C LEU A 216 3.84 -10.69 14.79
N ARG A 217 3.29 -11.88 15.02
CA ARG A 217 2.64 -12.27 16.26
C ARG A 217 3.29 -13.52 16.83
N ARG A 218 3.19 -13.70 18.14
CA ARG A 218 3.68 -14.91 18.84
C ARG A 218 2.56 -15.58 19.61
N CYS A 219 2.37 -16.86 19.38
CA CYS A 219 1.53 -17.71 20.21
C CYS A 219 2.32 -18.12 21.46
N GLY A 220 1.71 -17.91 22.64
CA GLY A 220 2.28 -18.25 23.93
C GLY A 220 1.94 -19.65 24.44
N ASN A 221 1.03 -20.39 23.78
CA ASN A 221 0.59 -21.70 24.26
C ASN A 221 1.73 -22.74 24.27
N ARG A 222 2.06 -23.23 25.47
CA ARG A 222 3.08 -24.27 25.74
C ARG A 222 2.48 -25.61 26.17
N GLY A 223 1.15 -25.72 26.29
CA GLY A 223 0.51 -26.98 26.67
C GLY A 223 0.68 -28.09 25.62
N PRO A 224 0.20 -29.31 25.91
CA PRO A 224 0.14 -30.40 24.94
C PRO A 224 -0.61 -29.96 23.67
N GLY A 225 -0.02 -30.19 22.49
CA GLY A 225 -0.56 -29.68 21.21
C GLY A 225 -0.40 -28.17 20.99
N GLY A 226 0.29 -27.46 21.89
CA GLY A 226 0.53 -26.02 21.80
C GLY A 226 1.50 -25.64 20.68
N CYS A 227 1.35 -24.42 20.15
CA CYS A 227 2.19 -23.93 19.04
C CYS A 227 3.69 -23.89 19.36
N ALA A 228 4.08 -23.81 20.64
CA ALA A 228 5.49 -23.88 21.04
C ALA A 228 6.07 -25.28 20.80
N VAL A 229 5.32 -26.32 21.17
CA VAL A 229 5.70 -27.73 20.95
C VAL A 229 5.70 -28.06 19.47
N LEU A 230 4.70 -27.57 18.72
CA LEU A 230 4.59 -27.75 17.27
C LEU A 230 5.57 -26.90 16.44
N GLY A 231 6.45 -26.11 17.08
CA GLY A 231 7.42 -25.26 16.39
C GLY A 231 6.81 -24.14 15.54
N CYS A 232 5.52 -23.81 15.74
CA CYS A 232 4.76 -22.88 14.92
C CYS A 232 4.28 -21.62 15.68
N SER A 233 4.96 -21.26 16.78
CA SER A 233 4.60 -20.10 17.61
C SER A 233 4.62 -18.76 16.89
N TRP A 234 5.49 -18.59 15.90
CA TRP A 234 5.59 -17.35 15.14
C TRP A 234 4.57 -17.33 14.02
N LYS A 235 3.73 -16.31 13.99
CA LYS A 235 2.64 -16.18 13.02
C LYS A 235 2.68 -14.82 12.34
N ASN A 236 2.50 -14.79 11.02
CA ASN A 236 2.23 -13.55 10.32
C ASN A 236 0.80 -13.09 10.65
N ARG A 237 0.62 -11.82 11.02
CA ARG A 237 -0.67 -11.25 11.42
C ARG A 237 -1.72 -11.37 10.31
N ASP A 238 -1.37 -11.01 9.08
CA ASP A 238 -2.30 -10.93 7.96
C ASP A 238 -2.71 -12.33 7.47
N GLU A 239 -1.78 -13.29 7.54
CA GLU A 239 -2.06 -14.70 7.25
C GLU A 239 -3.03 -15.30 8.27
N VAL A 240 -2.78 -15.07 9.56
CA VAL A 240 -3.68 -15.53 10.63
C VAL A 240 -5.07 -14.94 10.47
N ALA A 241 -5.16 -13.64 10.21
CA ALA A 241 -6.44 -12.97 9.99
C ALA A 241 -7.21 -13.61 8.83
N SER A 242 -6.55 -13.76 7.67
CA SER A 242 -7.17 -14.33 6.47
C SER A 242 -7.66 -15.76 6.70
N LEU A 243 -6.88 -16.59 7.40
CA LEU A 243 -7.23 -17.97 7.67
C LEU A 243 -8.36 -18.09 8.72
N ASN A 244 -8.36 -17.22 9.74
CA ASN A 244 -9.44 -17.17 10.72
C ASN A 244 -10.76 -16.67 10.09
N ILE A 245 -10.73 -15.66 9.21
CA ILE A 245 -11.91 -15.25 8.42
C ILE A 245 -12.45 -16.44 7.62
N GLY A 246 -11.59 -17.17 6.93
CA GLY A 246 -12.00 -18.35 6.18
C GLY A 246 -12.59 -19.45 7.06
N ARG A 247 -12.10 -19.61 8.29
CA ARG A 247 -12.71 -20.52 9.28
C ARG A 247 -14.10 -20.05 9.69
N CYS A 248 -14.27 -18.78 10.05
CA CYS A 248 -15.57 -18.20 10.42
C CYS A 248 -16.58 -18.35 9.27
N ALA A 249 -16.16 -18.11 8.03
CA ALA A 249 -17.01 -18.32 6.84
C ALA A 249 -17.51 -19.77 6.74
N ARG A 250 -16.63 -20.75 6.96
CA ARG A 250 -17.00 -22.18 6.94
C ARG A 250 -17.93 -22.55 8.08
N SER A 251 -17.67 -22.06 9.30
CA SER A 251 -18.54 -22.31 10.45
C SER A 251 -19.94 -21.74 10.25
N ASN A 252 -20.06 -20.53 9.70
CA ASN A 252 -21.36 -19.92 9.41
C ASN A 252 -22.13 -20.68 8.31
N ALA A 253 -21.42 -21.31 7.37
CA ALA A 253 -22.03 -22.11 6.31
C ALA A 253 -22.46 -23.53 6.76
N LEU A 254 -21.93 -24.02 7.89
CA LEU A 254 -22.28 -25.34 8.45
C LEU A 254 -23.33 -25.25 9.59
N GLY A 255 -23.60 -24.05 10.10
CA GLY A 255 -24.61 -23.78 11.13
C GLY A 255 -25.91 -23.19 10.58
N ALA A 256 -26.07 -23.16 9.26
CA ALA A 256 -27.29 -22.81 8.53
C ALA A 256 -27.77 -24.04 7.76
#